data_AF-A0A3Q4H6I5-F1
#
_entry.id   AF-A0A3Q4H6I5-F1
#
_cell.length_a   1.000
_cell.length_b   1.000
_cell.length_c   1.000
_cell.angle_alpha   90.00
_cell.angle_beta   90.00
_cell.angle_gamma   90.00
#
_symmetry.space_group_name_H-M   'P 1'
#
loop_
_entity.id
_entity.type
_entity.pdbx_description
1 polymer ?
#
loop_
_entity_poly.entity_id
_entity_poly.type
_entity_poly.pdbx_seq_one_letter_code
_entity_poly.pdbx_strand_id
1 'polypeptide(L)'
;MTGSTIARVLVALCIGSAVNCMPRGTHRDRRQAHQHHVPSGRSLVLQQSEGCMENGQFYGISEQWERQFLDSTLVCTCHGVGGIKCKSKPQEERCYDKVNERYYTVGETYERPKDGMIWDCTCIGSGRGKISCTIANRCHEGGASYKIGDTWRRPHDTGGYMLECVCLGNGKGEWACKPVAERCYDNSAGTSYVVGETWEKPYQGWMVMDCTCVGEGNGRITCTSRNRCNDQDTLSSYRIGDTWTKTDARGHLLKCLCTGNGRGEWKCERHASLHTTGLGTGSRVVTNIHPVVYQPDAVPEHAQNGACQTETGLMYSVGQRWIKKQGTTQMICTCLGTGSSCNPWGNELFLCKFVNYKVHLQS
;
A
#
# COMPACT_ATOMS: atom_id res chain seq x y z
N MET A 1 -34.47 -3.62 42.92
CA MET A 1 -35.06 -2.36 42.42
C MET A 1 -34.13 -1.85 41.32
N THR A 2 -34.48 -2.09 40.04
CA THR A 2 -34.96 -1.06 39.05
C THR A 2 -33.80 -0.26 38.44
N GLY A 3 -33.59 -0.11 37.13
CA GLY A 3 -34.28 -0.50 35.88
C GLY A 3 -33.29 -0.22 34.72
N SER A 4 -33.18 -1.05 33.68
CA SER A 4 -34.00 -1.06 32.46
C SER A 4 -34.32 0.33 31.88
N THR A 5 -33.63 0.69 30.79
CA THR A 5 -34.14 1.62 29.78
C THR A 5 -33.94 1.00 28.40
N ILE A 6 -35.05 0.47 27.90
CA ILE A 6 -35.30 -0.01 26.55
C ILE A 6 -35.40 1.21 25.63
N ALA A 7 -34.50 1.34 24.65
CA ALA A 7 -34.70 2.21 23.50
C ALA A 7 -35.21 1.37 22.33
N ARG A 8 -36.33 1.81 21.76
CA ARG A 8 -37.29 1.05 20.99
C ARG A 8 -37.47 1.75 19.63
N VAL A 9 -37.60 0.94 18.56
CA VAL A 9 -38.21 1.25 17.24
C VAL A 9 -37.28 2.04 16.28
N LEU A 10 -37.04 1.68 15.01
CA LEU A 10 -37.94 1.25 13.92
C LEU A 10 -37.31 0.20 12.99
N VAL A 11 -38.04 -0.90 12.77
CA VAL A 11 -37.83 -1.87 11.68
C VAL A 11 -38.62 -1.36 10.48
N ALA A 12 -37.91 -1.00 9.41
CA ALA A 12 -38.53 -0.71 8.12
C ALA A 12 -38.66 -2.01 7.32
N LEU A 13 -39.88 -2.54 7.22
CA LEU A 13 -40.27 -3.57 6.27
C LEU A 13 -40.37 -2.94 4.87
N CYS A 14 -39.39 -3.23 4.00
CA CYS A 14 -39.53 -3.00 2.56
C CYS A 14 -39.87 -4.32 1.89
N ILE A 15 -41.17 -4.54 1.68
CA ILE A 15 -41.71 -5.50 0.72
C ILE A 15 -41.47 -4.90 -0.67
N GLY A 16 -40.64 -5.56 -1.48
CA GLY A 16 -40.34 -5.14 -2.84
C GLY A 16 -40.24 -6.35 -3.75
N SER A 17 -41.38 -6.86 -4.19
CA SER A 17 -41.51 -7.82 -5.29
C SER A 17 -41.14 -7.15 -6.60
N ALA A 18 -40.21 -7.74 -7.38
CA ALA A 18 -40.03 -7.40 -8.78
C ALA A 18 -40.43 -8.61 -9.64
N VAL A 19 -41.44 -8.37 -10.46
CA VAL A 19 -42.19 -9.31 -11.27
C VAL A 19 -41.64 -9.32 -12.70
N ASN A 20 -41.72 -10.50 -13.31
CA ASN A 20 -41.51 -10.78 -14.72
C ASN A 20 -42.14 -9.73 -15.66
N CYS A 21 -41.36 -9.32 -16.65
CA CYS A 21 -41.85 -8.60 -17.82
C CYS A 21 -42.17 -9.61 -18.95
N MET A 22 -43.43 -9.69 -19.37
CA MET A 22 -43.81 -9.46 -20.78
C MET A 22 -45.35 -9.40 -20.95
N PRO A 23 -45.87 -8.55 -21.87
CA PRO A 23 -47.29 -8.29 -22.00
C PRO A 23 -47.92 -8.98 -23.23
N ARG A 24 -49.12 -9.52 -23.07
CA ARG A 24 -50.17 -9.63 -24.11
C ARG A 24 -51.50 -9.51 -23.37
N GLY A 25 -52.36 -8.53 -23.65
CA GLY A 25 -52.95 -8.29 -24.97
C GLY A 25 -54.33 -8.95 -24.98
N THR A 26 -55.32 -8.16 -24.61
CA THR A 26 -56.75 -8.47 -24.46
C THR A 26 -57.42 -9.05 -25.72
N HIS A 27 -58.32 -10.03 -25.57
CA HIS A 27 -59.72 -9.87 -26.01
C HIS A 27 -60.62 -11.01 -25.46
N ARG A 28 -61.83 -10.65 -25.05
CA ARG A 28 -62.97 -11.51 -24.70
C ARG A 28 -63.46 -12.27 -25.94
N ASP A 29 -64.00 -13.49 -25.79
CA ASP A 29 -65.46 -13.64 -25.83
C ASP A 29 -66.01 -15.04 -25.50
N ARG A 30 -67.11 -14.92 -24.78
CA ARG A 30 -68.26 -15.76 -24.47
C ARG A 30 -68.50 -17.08 -25.25
N ARG A 31 -68.84 -18.09 -24.44
CA ARG A 31 -69.44 -19.40 -24.75
C ARG A 31 -70.52 -19.38 -25.84
N GLN A 32 -70.50 -20.38 -26.72
CA GLN A 32 -71.68 -21.12 -27.19
C GLN A 32 -71.27 -22.52 -27.65
N ALA A 33 -72.03 -23.53 -27.22
CA ALA A 33 -71.94 -24.91 -27.66
C ALA A 33 -72.99 -25.16 -28.76
N HIS A 34 -72.70 -26.00 -29.76
CA HIS A 34 -73.61 -27.04 -30.25
C HIS A 34 -72.94 -27.96 -31.30
N GLN A 35 -72.93 -29.26 -30.95
CA GLN A 35 -73.10 -30.50 -31.71
C GLN A 35 -72.78 -30.63 -33.23
N HIS A 36 -71.92 -31.63 -33.50
CA HIS A 36 -72.07 -32.78 -34.41
C HIS A 36 -72.52 -32.57 -35.87
N HIS A 37 -71.57 -32.69 -36.79
CA HIS A 37 -71.76 -33.35 -38.08
C HIS A 37 -70.47 -34.09 -38.52
N VAL A 38 -70.62 -35.38 -38.82
CA VAL A 38 -69.69 -36.33 -39.48
C VAL A 38 -70.47 -36.76 -40.74
N PRO A 39 -69.91 -37.06 -41.95
CA PRO A 39 -68.68 -37.84 -42.16
C PRO A 39 -67.81 -37.49 -43.41
N SER A 40 -66.61 -38.07 -43.45
CA SER A 40 -66.14 -38.98 -44.52
C SER A 40 -64.70 -38.71 -45.02
N GLY A 41 -63.79 -39.58 -44.55
CA GLY A 41 -62.75 -40.27 -45.33
C GLY A 41 -61.78 -39.47 -46.21
N ARG A 42 -60.50 -39.46 -45.81
CA ARG A 42 -59.48 -40.34 -46.42
C ARG A 42 -58.15 -40.27 -45.65
N SER A 43 -57.52 -41.45 -45.58
CA SER A 43 -56.29 -41.83 -44.92
C SER A 43 -55.06 -41.02 -45.36
N LEU A 44 -54.17 -40.71 -44.41
CA LEU A 44 -52.72 -41.01 -44.50
C LEU A 44 -52.11 -40.92 -43.09
N VAL A 45 -51.91 -42.09 -42.49
CA VAL A 45 -50.89 -42.34 -41.48
C VAL A 45 -49.54 -41.98 -42.10
N LEU A 46 -48.87 -40.91 -41.62
CA LEU A 46 -47.41 -40.69 -41.65
C LEU A 46 -47.11 -39.19 -41.37
N GLN A 47 -47.25 -38.77 -40.12
CA GLN A 47 -46.31 -37.80 -39.58
C GLN A 47 -45.88 -38.35 -38.23
N GLN A 48 -45.07 -39.41 -38.34
CA GLN A 48 -44.36 -40.01 -37.23
C GLN A 48 -43.67 -38.87 -36.49
N SER A 49 -44.04 -38.69 -35.22
CA SER A 49 -43.44 -37.70 -34.34
C SER A 49 -41.93 -37.92 -34.34
N GLU A 50 -41.18 -37.06 -35.03
CA GLU A 50 -39.73 -37.18 -35.14
C GLU A 50 -39.02 -36.93 -33.79
N GLY A 51 -39.75 -36.55 -32.74
CA GLY A 51 -39.23 -36.38 -31.38
C GLY A 51 -39.51 -37.55 -30.45
N CYS A 52 -39.02 -37.44 -29.22
CA CYS A 52 -39.13 -38.45 -28.18
C CYS A 52 -40.20 -38.04 -27.16
N MET A 53 -40.90 -39.01 -26.57
CA MET A 53 -41.87 -38.77 -25.51
C MET A 53 -41.44 -39.49 -24.23
N GLU A 54 -41.33 -38.75 -23.13
CA GLU A 54 -41.02 -39.30 -21.79
C GLU A 54 -41.98 -38.71 -20.76
N ASN A 55 -42.65 -39.55 -19.96
CA ASN A 55 -43.60 -39.14 -18.92
C ASN A 55 -44.68 -38.13 -19.37
N GLY A 56 -45.10 -38.20 -20.65
CA GLY A 56 -46.09 -37.28 -21.23
C GLY A 56 -45.52 -35.94 -21.71
N GLN A 57 -44.22 -35.71 -21.59
CA GLN A 57 -43.53 -34.54 -22.15
C GLN A 57 -42.87 -34.91 -23.48
N PHE A 58 -43.01 -34.02 -24.47
CA PHE A 58 -42.42 -34.19 -25.80
C PHE A 58 -41.09 -33.43 -25.89
N TYR A 59 -40.06 -34.10 -26.40
CA TYR A 59 -38.72 -33.56 -26.60
C TYR A 59 -38.36 -33.63 -28.08
N GLY A 60 -37.87 -32.52 -28.65
CA GLY A 60 -37.39 -32.45 -30.02
C GLY A 60 -36.11 -33.27 -30.23
N ILE A 61 -35.76 -33.58 -31.49
CA ILE A 61 -34.49 -34.25 -31.82
C ILE A 61 -33.32 -33.41 -31.30
N SER A 62 -32.34 -34.07 -30.68
CA SER A 62 -31.16 -33.47 -30.04
C SER A 62 -31.45 -32.62 -28.81
N GLU A 63 -32.71 -32.51 -28.38
CA GLU A 63 -33.04 -31.87 -27.11
C GLU A 63 -32.45 -32.69 -25.95
N GLN A 64 -31.88 -31.98 -24.99
CA GLN A 64 -31.29 -32.56 -23.78
C GLN A 64 -32.02 -32.06 -22.54
N TRP A 65 -32.26 -32.97 -21.60
CA TRP A 65 -32.87 -32.65 -20.31
C TRP A 65 -32.23 -33.46 -19.21
N GLU A 66 -32.34 -32.95 -17.98
CA GLU A 66 -31.84 -33.62 -16.79
C GLU A 66 -32.97 -34.43 -16.13
N ARG A 67 -32.65 -35.65 -15.71
CA ARG A 67 -33.55 -36.53 -14.97
C ARG A 67 -32.83 -37.07 -13.74
N GLN A 68 -33.48 -37.05 -12.59
CA GLN A 68 -32.94 -37.70 -11.39
C GLN A 68 -33.10 -39.22 -11.50
N PHE A 69 -32.04 -39.96 -11.17
CA PHE A 69 -32.04 -41.41 -11.07
C PHE A 69 -31.22 -41.82 -9.86
N LEU A 70 -31.91 -42.31 -8.82
CA LEU A 70 -31.32 -42.54 -7.49
C LEU A 70 -30.62 -41.27 -7.00
N ASP A 71 -29.36 -41.36 -6.57
CA ASP A 71 -28.54 -40.23 -6.10
C ASP A 71 -27.75 -39.53 -7.22
N SER A 72 -28.07 -39.82 -8.48
CA SER A 72 -27.36 -39.27 -9.64
C SER A 72 -28.29 -38.54 -10.59
N THR A 73 -27.77 -37.50 -11.25
CA THR A 73 -28.46 -36.82 -12.35
C THR A 73 -28.06 -37.48 -13.66
N LEU A 74 -29.03 -37.89 -14.47
CA LEU A 74 -28.81 -38.32 -15.85
C LEU A 74 -29.07 -37.14 -16.79
N VAL A 75 -28.22 -36.98 -17.80
CA VAL A 75 -28.48 -36.14 -18.96
C VAL A 75 -29.02 -37.04 -20.06
N CYS A 76 -30.30 -36.87 -20.38
CA CYS A 76 -31.00 -37.58 -21.44
C CYS A 76 -30.99 -36.77 -22.73
N THR A 77 -30.89 -37.43 -23.88
CA THR A 77 -30.90 -36.80 -25.21
C THR A 77 -31.87 -37.56 -26.10
N CYS A 78 -32.72 -36.83 -26.82
CA CYS A 78 -33.60 -37.43 -27.82
C CYS A 78 -32.87 -37.65 -29.15
N HIS A 79 -32.91 -38.88 -29.67
CA HIS A 79 -32.34 -39.26 -30.97
C HIS A 79 -33.42 -39.58 -32.02
N GLY A 80 -34.62 -39.03 -31.88
CA GLY A 80 -35.77 -39.28 -32.75
C GLY A 80 -36.15 -40.77 -32.77
N VAL A 81 -36.07 -41.42 -33.94
CA VAL A 81 -36.30 -42.87 -34.09
C VAL A 81 -35.34 -43.72 -33.23
N GLY A 82 -34.18 -43.18 -32.87
CA GLY A 82 -33.21 -43.83 -31.98
C GLY A 82 -33.59 -43.80 -30.50
N GLY A 83 -34.72 -43.19 -30.15
CA GLY A 83 -35.23 -43.11 -28.77
C GLY A 83 -34.42 -42.18 -27.87
N ILE A 84 -34.67 -42.32 -26.57
CA ILE A 84 -34.03 -41.50 -25.52
C ILE A 84 -32.75 -42.21 -25.05
N LYS A 85 -31.61 -41.54 -25.14
CA LYS A 85 -30.35 -42.03 -24.56
C LYS A 85 -29.95 -41.16 -23.38
N CYS A 86 -29.75 -41.78 -22.23
CA CYS A 86 -29.32 -41.09 -21.01
C CYS A 86 -27.89 -41.48 -20.63
N LYS A 87 -27.10 -40.51 -20.18
CA LYS A 87 -25.77 -40.71 -19.58
C LYS A 87 -25.76 -40.07 -18.19
N SER A 88 -25.00 -40.62 -17.25
CA SER A 88 -24.82 -39.96 -15.96
C SER A 88 -24.09 -38.64 -16.16
N LYS A 89 -24.64 -37.56 -15.58
CA LYS A 89 -23.93 -36.32 -15.38
C LYS A 89 -22.81 -36.62 -14.40
N PRO A 90 -21.53 -36.38 -14.74
CA PRO A 90 -20.46 -36.53 -13.77
C PRO A 90 -20.75 -35.57 -12.62
N GLN A 91 -20.90 -36.11 -11.42
CA GLN A 91 -20.99 -35.29 -10.21
C GLN A 91 -19.66 -34.54 -10.08
N GLU A 92 -19.71 -33.22 -9.88
CA GLU A 92 -18.50 -32.45 -9.61
C GLU A 92 -17.84 -33.05 -8.37
N GLU A 93 -16.64 -33.62 -8.56
CA GLU A 93 -15.91 -34.21 -7.46
C GLU A 93 -15.54 -33.11 -6.46
N ARG A 94 -15.65 -33.42 -5.17
CA ARG A 94 -15.29 -32.50 -4.09
C ARG A 94 -14.53 -33.25 -3.03
N CYS A 95 -13.64 -32.53 -2.35
CA CYS A 95 -12.90 -33.08 -1.22
C CYS A 95 -13.52 -32.56 0.09
N TYR A 96 -13.86 -33.47 0.99
CA TYR A 96 -14.28 -33.11 2.34
C TYR A 96 -13.08 -33.10 3.29
N ASP A 97 -12.73 -31.93 3.81
CA ASP A 97 -11.71 -31.82 4.85
C ASP A 97 -12.35 -31.94 6.22
N LYS A 98 -11.93 -32.95 6.99
CA LYS A 98 -12.47 -33.22 8.33
C LYS A 98 -12.02 -32.22 9.39
N VAL A 99 -10.91 -31.51 9.17
CA VAL A 99 -10.35 -30.58 10.15
C VAL A 99 -11.04 -29.23 10.06
N ASN A 100 -11.25 -28.75 8.83
CA ASN A 100 -11.98 -27.51 8.55
C ASN A 100 -13.51 -27.73 8.44
N GLU A 101 -13.97 -28.99 8.49
CA GLU A 101 -15.37 -29.42 8.34
C GLU A 101 -16.05 -28.81 7.09
N ARG A 102 -15.32 -28.77 5.97
CA ARG A 102 -15.75 -28.07 4.75
C ARG A 102 -15.44 -28.85 3.49
N TYR A 103 -16.29 -28.67 2.48
CA TYR A 103 -16.10 -29.19 1.13
C TYR A 103 -15.36 -28.20 0.23
N TYR A 104 -14.30 -28.67 -0.43
CA TYR A 104 -13.50 -27.95 -1.41
C TYR A 104 -13.70 -28.50 -2.81
N THR A 105 -13.63 -27.63 -3.81
CA THR A 105 -13.69 -28.00 -5.23
C THR A 105 -12.35 -28.53 -5.73
N VAL A 106 -12.32 -29.38 -6.75
CA VAL A 106 -11.06 -29.88 -7.30
C VAL A 106 -10.20 -28.74 -7.84
N GLY A 107 -8.92 -28.73 -7.47
CA GLY A 107 -7.96 -27.66 -7.77
C GLY A 107 -7.93 -26.55 -6.73
N GLU A 108 -8.89 -26.48 -5.82
CA GLU A 108 -8.92 -25.47 -4.77
C GLU A 108 -7.80 -25.70 -3.75
N THR A 109 -7.05 -24.63 -3.47
CA THR A 109 -6.00 -24.60 -2.44
C THR A 109 -6.50 -23.88 -1.20
N TYR A 110 -6.25 -24.43 -0.01
CA TYR A 110 -6.74 -23.88 1.24
C TYR A 110 -5.76 -24.13 2.40
N GLU A 111 -5.91 -23.34 3.47
CA GLU A 111 -5.12 -23.47 4.69
C GLU A 111 -5.80 -24.40 5.68
N ARG A 112 -5.04 -25.31 6.29
CA ARG A 112 -5.52 -26.24 7.31
C ARG A 112 -4.68 -26.13 8.59
N PRO A 113 -5.23 -25.55 9.66
CA PRO A 113 -4.59 -25.58 10.98
C PRO A 113 -4.58 -27.01 11.51
N LYS A 114 -3.40 -27.56 11.77
CA LYS A 114 -3.25 -28.90 12.35
C LYS A 114 -1.95 -28.99 13.15
N ASP A 115 -2.03 -29.53 14.37
CA ASP A 115 -0.88 -29.77 15.25
C ASP A 115 -0.03 -28.50 15.52
N GLY A 116 -0.67 -27.34 15.65
CA GLY A 116 0.01 -26.05 15.86
C GLY A 116 0.74 -25.50 14.63
N MET A 117 0.51 -26.09 13.45
CA MET A 117 1.07 -25.64 12.18
C MET A 117 -0.05 -25.37 11.18
N ILE A 118 0.21 -24.47 10.23
CA ILE A 118 -0.67 -24.26 9.08
C ILE A 118 -0.14 -25.11 7.92
N TRP A 119 -0.99 -25.98 7.39
CA TRP A 119 -0.72 -26.78 6.21
C TRP A 119 -1.37 -26.15 4.99
N ASP A 120 -0.65 -26.10 3.87
CA ASP A 120 -1.23 -25.75 2.58
C ASP A 120 -1.77 -27.01 1.93
N CYS A 121 -3.09 -27.10 1.80
CA CYS A 121 -3.80 -28.23 1.25
C CYS A 121 -4.37 -27.93 -0.13
N THR A 122 -4.54 -28.96 -0.95
CA THR A 122 -5.16 -28.89 -2.27
C THR A 122 -6.09 -30.07 -2.46
N CYS A 123 -7.32 -29.80 -2.90
CA CYS A 123 -8.24 -30.84 -3.33
C CYS A 123 -7.84 -31.35 -4.71
N ILE A 124 -7.37 -32.60 -4.81
CA ILE A 124 -6.89 -33.18 -6.07
C ILE A 124 -8.01 -33.85 -6.85
N GLY A 125 -9.05 -34.37 -6.18
CA GLY A 125 -10.19 -34.96 -6.88
C GLY A 125 -9.82 -36.17 -7.78
N SER A 126 -9.13 -37.17 -7.23
CA SER A 126 -8.74 -38.40 -7.97
C SER A 126 -9.81 -39.51 -7.92
N GLY A 127 -11.08 -39.19 -8.14
CA GLY A 127 -12.24 -40.09 -8.05
C GLY A 127 -12.65 -40.52 -6.64
N ARG A 128 -11.99 -39.99 -5.60
CA ARG A 128 -12.17 -40.36 -4.18
C ARG A 128 -12.11 -39.17 -3.22
N GLY A 129 -12.10 -37.94 -3.73
CA GLY A 129 -11.95 -36.73 -2.91
C GLY A 129 -10.57 -36.63 -2.25
N LYS A 130 -9.50 -37.03 -2.95
CA LYS A 130 -8.13 -37.01 -2.41
C LYS A 130 -7.68 -35.58 -2.09
N ILE A 131 -7.22 -35.37 -0.86
CA ILE A 131 -6.58 -34.12 -0.40
C ILE A 131 -5.08 -34.36 -0.29
N SER A 132 -4.27 -33.45 -0.81
CA SER A 132 -2.82 -33.39 -0.55
C SER A 132 -2.51 -32.15 0.28
N CYS A 133 -1.63 -32.27 1.26
CA CYS A 133 -1.22 -31.14 2.09
C CYS A 133 0.28 -31.14 2.30
N THR A 134 0.88 -29.95 2.39
CA THR A 134 2.30 -29.76 2.63
C THR A 134 2.55 -28.62 3.61
N ILE A 135 3.65 -28.74 4.35
CA ILE A 135 4.22 -27.67 5.18
C ILE A 135 5.45 -27.03 4.51
N ALA A 136 5.93 -27.59 3.39
CA ALA A 136 7.19 -27.18 2.77
C ALA A 136 7.16 -25.75 2.21
N ASN A 137 5.97 -25.20 1.97
CA ASN A 137 5.75 -23.86 1.44
C ASN A 137 5.70 -22.80 2.54
N ARG A 138 5.99 -23.16 3.80
CA ARG A 138 5.91 -22.27 4.96
C ARG A 138 7.12 -22.42 5.86
N CYS A 139 7.42 -21.34 6.57
CA CYS A 139 8.38 -21.34 7.66
C CYS A 139 7.62 -21.49 8.98
N HIS A 140 8.12 -22.35 9.86
CA HIS A 140 7.48 -22.61 11.14
C HIS A 140 8.43 -22.20 12.27
N GLU A 141 7.94 -21.34 13.16
CA GLU A 141 8.71 -20.83 14.30
C GLU A 141 7.77 -20.51 15.46
N GLY A 142 8.09 -21.01 16.65
CA GLY A 142 7.35 -20.70 17.88
C GLY A 142 5.85 -21.02 17.86
N GLY A 143 5.42 -22.02 17.07
CA GLY A 143 3.99 -22.37 16.89
C GLY A 143 3.23 -21.45 15.92
N ALA A 144 3.92 -20.51 15.27
CA ALA A 144 3.41 -19.73 14.16
C ALA A 144 3.90 -20.31 12.82
N SER A 145 3.12 -20.07 11.77
CA SER A 145 3.43 -20.53 10.41
C SER A 145 3.35 -19.36 9.44
N TYR A 146 4.49 -19.03 8.84
CA TYR A 146 4.70 -17.86 7.99
C TYR A 146 4.76 -18.27 6.52
N LYS A 147 4.13 -17.49 5.64
CA LYS A 147 4.27 -17.66 4.19
C LYS A 147 5.62 -17.15 3.74
N ILE A 148 6.07 -17.63 2.59
CA ILE A 148 7.30 -17.14 1.96
C ILE A 148 7.18 -15.63 1.71
N GLY A 149 8.20 -14.89 2.17
CA GLY A 149 8.21 -13.42 2.13
C GLY A 149 7.64 -12.74 3.37
N ASP A 150 6.93 -13.44 4.24
CA ASP A 150 6.46 -12.87 5.50
C ASP A 150 7.65 -12.53 6.40
N THR A 151 7.52 -11.42 7.13
CA THR A 151 8.49 -10.98 8.14
C THR A 151 7.87 -10.96 9.52
N TRP A 152 8.63 -11.35 10.54
CA TRP A 152 8.19 -11.30 11.94
C TRP A 152 9.33 -10.89 12.86
N ARG A 153 8.98 -10.48 14.09
CA ARG A 153 9.97 -10.18 15.13
C ARG A 153 9.99 -11.26 16.19
N ARG A 154 11.19 -11.58 16.68
CA ARG A 154 11.38 -12.48 17.83
C ARG A 154 12.54 -12.00 18.70
N PRO A 155 12.51 -12.24 20.02
CA PRO A 155 13.70 -12.05 20.86
C PRO A 155 14.83 -13.00 20.44
N HIS A 156 16.09 -12.59 20.63
CA HIS A 156 17.24 -13.47 20.46
C HIS A 156 17.30 -14.53 21.58
N ASP A 157 17.68 -15.77 21.27
CA ASP A 157 17.59 -16.90 22.20
C ASP A 157 18.47 -16.74 23.45
N THR A 158 19.60 -16.04 23.32
CA THR A 158 20.55 -15.78 24.42
C THR A 158 20.60 -14.32 24.90
N GLY A 159 19.73 -13.42 24.41
CA GLY A 159 19.89 -11.99 24.67
C GLY A 159 18.62 -11.18 24.61
N GLY A 160 18.56 -10.09 25.38
CA GLY A 160 17.43 -9.16 25.48
C GLY A 160 17.27 -8.20 24.30
N TYR A 161 17.68 -8.58 23.08
CA TYR A 161 17.52 -7.76 21.88
C TYR A 161 16.64 -8.47 20.85
N MET A 162 15.94 -7.67 20.05
CA MET A 162 14.97 -8.16 19.07
C MET A 162 15.64 -8.46 17.73
N LEU A 163 15.16 -9.50 17.08
CA LEU A 163 15.48 -9.87 15.72
C LEU A 163 14.28 -9.62 14.82
N GLU A 164 14.56 -9.29 13.57
CA GLU A 164 13.60 -9.26 12.47
C GLU A 164 13.95 -10.40 11.52
N CYS A 165 12.99 -11.30 11.32
CA CYS A 165 13.11 -12.53 10.56
C CYS A 165 12.29 -12.45 9.29
N VAL A 166 12.69 -13.23 8.28
CA VAL A 166 11.99 -13.37 7.00
C VAL A 166 11.91 -14.84 6.60
N CYS A 167 10.76 -15.25 6.08
CA CYS A 167 10.57 -16.59 5.55
C CYS A 167 11.10 -16.68 4.12
N LEU A 168 12.11 -17.53 3.89
CA LEU A 168 12.74 -17.74 2.58
C LEU A 168 12.13 -18.93 1.85
N GLY A 169 11.76 -19.98 2.59
CA GLY A 169 11.01 -21.10 2.06
C GLY A 169 11.76 -21.96 1.02
N ASN A 170 13.09 -22.09 1.11
CA ASN A 170 13.97 -22.87 0.22
C ASN A 170 13.67 -24.40 0.19
N GLY A 171 12.43 -24.80 -0.10
CA GLY A 171 11.92 -26.18 -0.12
C GLY A 171 11.80 -26.86 1.25
N LYS A 172 12.33 -26.26 2.31
CA LYS A 172 12.35 -26.81 3.68
C LYS A 172 11.78 -25.87 4.75
N GLY A 173 11.17 -24.76 4.35
CA GLY A 173 10.73 -23.74 5.30
C GLY A 173 11.88 -22.96 5.95
N GLU A 174 12.97 -22.75 5.22
CA GLU A 174 14.12 -21.98 5.72
C GLU A 174 13.75 -20.51 5.96
N TRP A 175 14.28 -19.95 7.05
CA TRP A 175 14.11 -18.56 7.42
C TRP A 175 15.41 -17.99 7.97
N ALA A 176 15.55 -16.67 7.90
CA ALA A 176 16.74 -15.96 8.38
C ALA A 176 16.33 -14.74 9.20
N CYS A 177 17.16 -14.36 10.19
CA CYS A 177 16.92 -13.21 11.03
C CYS A 177 18.13 -12.27 11.07
N LYS A 178 17.86 -10.98 11.24
CA LYS A 178 18.87 -9.95 11.49
C LYS A 178 18.53 -9.21 12.80
N PRO A 179 19.52 -8.72 13.55
CA PRO A 179 19.27 -7.84 14.69
C PRO A 179 18.48 -6.59 14.29
N VAL A 180 17.61 -6.14 15.18
CA VAL A 180 16.92 -4.84 15.10
C VAL A 180 17.49 -3.95 16.18
N ALA A 181 18.06 -2.81 15.81
CA ALA A 181 18.36 -1.77 16.78
C ALA A 181 17.20 -0.80 16.80
N GLU A 182 16.44 -0.80 17.90
CA GLU A 182 15.32 0.12 18.10
C GLU A 182 15.79 1.50 18.56
N ARG A 183 17.01 1.56 19.11
CA ARG A 183 17.65 2.78 19.61
C ARG A 183 19.14 2.78 19.29
N CYS A 184 19.69 3.97 19.17
CA CYS A 184 21.12 4.21 19.14
C CYS A 184 21.55 4.86 20.45
N TYR A 185 22.71 4.48 20.97
CA TYR A 185 23.26 5.06 22.19
C TYR A 185 24.46 5.94 21.85
N ASP A 186 24.35 7.24 22.13
CA ASP A 186 25.47 8.17 21.96
C ASP A 186 26.33 8.20 23.22
N ASN A 187 27.47 7.51 23.17
CA ASN A 187 28.41 7.43 24.29
C ASN A 187 28.93 8.78 24.76
N SER A 188 29.04 9.79 23.88
CA SER A 188 29.55 11.10 24.31
C SER A 188 28.53 11.91 25.10
N ALA A 189 27.23 11.69 24.86
CA ALA A 189 26.14 12.38 25.54
C ALA A 189 25.48 11.52 26.64
N GLY A 190 25.83 10.24 26.74
CA GLY A 190 25.19 9.29 27.65
C GLY A 190 23.68 9.14 27.41
N THR A 191 23.23 9.40 26.18
CA THR A 191 21.80 9.52 25.83
C THR A 191 21.43 8.51 24.74
N SER A 192 20.21 7.97 24.80
CA SER A 192 19.68 7.04 23.80
C SER A 192 18.65 7.72 22.89
N TYR A 193 18.79 7.52 21.59
CA TYR A 193 17.96 8.10 20.54
C TYR A 193 17.18 7.01 19.80
N VAL A 194 15.95 7.27 19.41
CA VAL A 194 15.15 6.33 18.60
C VAL A 194 15.62 6.36 17.15
N VAL A 195 15.47 5.24 16.42
CA VAL A 195 15.73 5.23 14.97
C VAL A 195 14.94 6.33 14.25
N GLY A 196 15.64 7.10 13.43
CA GLY A 196 15.12 8.27 12.71
C GLY A 196 15.28 9.59 13.48
N GLU A 197 15.58 9.55 14.78
CA GLU A 197 15.81 10.75 15.57
C GLU A 197 17.14 11.42 15.18
N THR A 198 17.14 12.75 15.17
CA THR A 198 18.30 13.58 14.82
C THR A 198 18.67 14.53 15.96
N TRP A 199 19.96 14.71 16.23
CA TRP A 199 20.44 15.60 17.28
C TRP A 199 21.76 16.28 16.88
N GLU A 200 22.08 17.37 17.58
CA GLU A 200 23.35 18.08 17.42
C GLU A 200 24.40 17.47 18.34
N LYS A 201 25.57 17.19 17.77
CA LYS A 201 26.69 16.62 18.50
C LYS A 201 27.90 17.52 18.40
N PRO A 202 28.45 18.01 19.52
CA PRO A 202 29.72 18.72 19.51
C PRO A 202 30.85 17.76 19.10
N TYR A 203 31.74 18.24 18.25
CA TYR A 203 32.91 17.50 17.79
C TYR A 203 34.16 18.36 18.00
N GLN A 204 35.16 17.81 18.68
CA GLN A 204 36.40 18.52 19.06
C GLN A 204 36.19 19.85 19.80
N GLY A 205 35.01 20.08 20.40
CA GLY A 205 34.71 21.25 21.24
C GLY A 205 34.32 22.54 20.51
N TRP A 206 34.49 22.62 19.19
CA TRP A 206 34.18 23.83 18.41
C TRP A 206 33.33 23.56 17.17
N MET A 207 33.36 22.32 16.66
CA MET A 207 32.52 21.91 15.54
C MET A 207 31.19 21.38 16.06
N VAL A 208 30.14 21.58 15.27
CA VAL A 208 28.85 20.91 15.47
C VAL A 208 28.54 20.05 14.26
N MET A 209 28.08 18.83 14.54
CA MET A 209 27.63 17.87 13.55
C MET A 209 26.16 17.54 13.80
N ASP A 210 25.40 17.35 12.74
CA ASP A 210 24.05 16.84 12.80
C ASP A 210 24.09 15.32 12.71
N CYS A 211 23.71 14.64 13.78
CA CYS A 211 23.69 13.19 13.89
C CYS A 211 22.28 12.63 13.71
N THR A 212 22.20 11.38 13.25
CA THR A 212 20.96 10.64 13.04
C THR A 212 21.15 9.20 13.51
N CYS A 213 20.16 8.67 14.24
CA CYS A 213 20.12 7.26 14.59
C CYS A 213 19.55 6.46 13.41
N VAL A 214 20.37 5.62 12.78
CA VAL A 214 19.96 4.80 11.62
C VAL A 214 19.52 3.41 12.06
N GLY A 215 20.12 2.85 13.12
CA GLY A 215 19.62 1.63 13.74
C GLY A 215 19.72 0.35 12.90
N GLU A 216 20.69 0.25 11.99
CA GLU A 216 20.98 -0.92 11.11
C GLU A 216 21.39 -2.20 11.89
N GLY A 217 20.59 -2.61 12.87
CA GLY A 217 20.78 -3.79 13.71
C GLY A 217 21.73 -3.61 14.90
N ASN A 218 22.69 -2.69 14.82
CA ASN A 218 23.71 -2.45 15.85
C ASN A 218 23.63 -1.06 16.52
N GLY A 219 22.57 -0.29 16.26
CA GLY A 219 22.41 1.06 16.82
C GLY A 219 23.31 2.07 16.14
N ARG A 220 23.56 1.91 14.82
CA ARG A 220 24.43 2.81 14.05
C ARG A 220 23.96 4.26 14.08
N ILE A 221 24.91 5.14 14.38
CA ILE A 221 24.76 6.60 14.35
C ILE A 221 25.57 7.15 13.18
N THR A 222 24.97 8.05 12.39
CA THR A 222 25.66 8.77 11.31
C THR A 222 25.61 10.26 11.57
N CYS A 223 26.74 10.95 11.40
CA CYS A 223 26.82 12.39 11.62
C CYS A 223 27.34 13.12 10.38
N THR A 224 26.84 14.32 10.12
CA THR A 224 27.23 15.15 8.97
C THR A 224 27.35 16.62 9.36
N SER A 225 28.29 17.32 8.71
CA SER A 225 28.41 18.79 8.74
C SER A 225 27.71 19.46 7.57
N ARG A 226 26.97 18.73 6.72
CA ARG A 226 26.37 19.26 5.49
C ARG A 226 25.52 20.51 5.71
N ASN A 227 24.85 20.60 6.86
CA ASN A 227 23.99 21.73 7.23
C ASN A 227 24.67 22.72 8.19
N ARG A 228 26.00 22.67 8.31
CA ARG A 228 26.81 23.46 9.24
C ARG A 228 28.00 24.10 8.54
N CYS A 229 28.31 25.34 8.86
CA CYS A 229 29.57 25.98 8.53
C CYS A 229 30.45 26.00 9.79
N ASN A 230 31.42 25.10 9.84
CA ASN A 230 32.37 25.00 10.94
C ASN A 230 33.61 25.85 10.62
N ASP A 231 33.69 27.06 11.17
CA ASP A 231 34.78 27.99 10.90
C ASP A 231 35.94 27.75 11.88
N GLN A 232 37.07 27.30 11.32
CA GLN A 232 38.28 27.00 12.09
C GLN A 232 38.93 28.27 12.64
N ASP A 233 38.74 29.43 11.99
CA ASP A 233 39.38 30.68 12.42
C ASP A 233 38.74 31.22 13.71
N THR A 234 37.42 31.04 13.86
CA THR A 234 36.67 31.50 15.04
C THR A 234 36.37 30.37 16.03
N LEU A 235 36.81 29.14 15.72
CA LEU A 235 36.48 27.93 16.49
C LEU A 235 34.99 27.87 16.84
N SER A 236 34.15 28.09 15.83
CA SER A 236 32.70 28.19 16.01
C SER A 236 31.95 27.52 14.86
N SER A 237 30.75 27.01 15.15
CA SER A 237 29.84 26.45 14.15
C SER A 237 28.65 27.35 13.92
N TYR A 238 28.27 27.50 12.65
CA TYR A 238 27.15 28.33 12.21
C TYR A 238 26.16 27.51 11.39
N ARG A 239 24.87 27.84 11.47
CA ARG A 239 23.81 27.27 10.62
C ARG A 239 23.75 27.99 9.29
N ILE A 240 23.13 27.35 8.30
CA ILE A 240 22.86 27.98 7.00
C ILE A 240 22.02 29.25 7.23
N GLY A 241 22.47 30.38 6.66
CA GLY A 241 21.87 31.69 6.84
C GLY A 241 22.50 32.54 7.95
N ASP A 242 23.27 31.95 8.86
CA ASP A 242 23.94 32.70 9.92
C ASP A 242 25.05 33.58 9.35
N THR A 243 25.21 34.78 9.93
CA THR A 243 26.31 35.69 9.65
C THR A 243 27.18 35.91 10.88
N TRP A 244 28.49 35.98 10.69
CA TRP A 244 29.45 36.27 11.76
C TRP A 244 30.57 37.17 11.25
N THR A 245 31.40 37.65 12.16
CA THR A 245 32.59 38.44 11.82
C THR A 245 33.85 37.71 12.25
N LYS A 246 34.90 37.81 11.43
CA LYS A 246 36.24 37.32 11.77
C LYS A 246 37.32 38.22 11.21
N THR A 247 38.55 38.06 11.66
CA THR A 247 39.69 38.86 11.19
C THR A 247 40.54 38.01 10.25
N ASP A 248 40.88 38.55 9.08
CA ASP A 248 41.82 37.87 8.16
C ASP A 248 43.25 37.86 8.74
N ALA A 249 44.14 37.07 8.14
CA ALA A 249 45.55 37.01 8.56
C ALA A 249 46.31 38.35 8.51
N ARG A 250 45.73 39.39 7.89
CA ARG A 250 46.30 40.74 7.76
C ARG A 250 45.64 41.74 8.70
N GLY A 251 44.73 41.30 9.58
CA GLY A 251 44.06 42.18 10.55
C GLY A 251 42.78 42.85 10.02
N HIS A 252 42.30 42.54 8.81
CA HIS A 252 41.07 43.13 8.29
C HIS A 252 39.84 42.39 8.81
N LEU A 253 38.84 43.16 9.23
CA LEU A 253 37.55 42.62 9.62
C LEU A 253 36.78 42.12 8.38
N LEU A 254 36.33 40.88 8.44
CA LEU A 254 35.51 40.21 7.44
C LEU A 254 34.11 39.96 8.02
N LYS A 255 33.09 40.09 7.18
CA LYS A 255 31.71 39.65 7.46
C LYS A 255 31.42 38.40 6.64
N CYS A 256 31.07 37.31 7.32
CA CYS A 256 30.84 36.01 6.72
C CYS A 256 29.37 35.61 6.75
N LEU A 257 28.95 34.76 5.81
CA LEU A 257 27.62 34.17 5.68
C LEU A 257 27.74 32.68 5.39
N CYS A 258 27.03 31.85 6.17
CA CYS A 258 26.96 30.42 5.92
C CYS A 258 25.97 30.11 4.78
N THR A 259 26.47 29.56 3.69
CA THR A 259 25.67 29.19 2.51
C THR A 259 25.31 27.70 2.49
N GLY A 260 26.06 26.86 3.19
CA GLY A 260 25.77 25.43 3.36
C GLY A 260 26.10 24.56 2.15
N ASN A 261 25.62 24.91 0.94
CA ASN A 261 25.88 24.26 -0.36
C ASN A 261 26.25 22.75 -0.36
N GLY A 262 25.60 21.95 0.50
CA GLY A 262 25.86 20.52 0.63
C GLY A 262 27.17 20.09 1.34
N ARG A 263 28.08 21.01 1.66
CA ARG A 263 29.41 20.73 2.25
C ARG A 263 29.87 21.71 3.33
N GLY A 264 28.97 22.56 3.82
CA GLY A 264 29.29 23.57 4.82
C GLY A 264 30.06 24.77 4.27
N GLU A 265 29.71 25.25 3.07
CA GLU A 265 30.38 26.43 2.48
C GLU A 265 29.94 27.74 3.11
N TRP A 266 30.88 28.68 3.25
CA TRP A 266 30.60 30.06 3.64
C TRP A 266 31.36 31.07 2.76
N LYS A 267 30.82 32.28 2.68
CA LYS A 267 31.43 33.42 1.97
C LYS A 267 31.76 34.52 2.96
N CYS A 268 32.89 35.19 2.77
CA CYS A 268 33.30 36.32 3.60
C CYS A 268 33.68 37.52 2.73
N GLU A 269 33.20 38.70 3.12
CA GLU A 269 33.50 39.97 2.46
C GLU A 269 34.20 40.92 3.43
N ARG A 270 35.10 41.75 2.91
CA ARG A 270 35.79 42.75 3.73
C ARG A 270 34.78 43.75 4.26
N HIS A 271 34.70 43.86 5.58
CA HIS A 271 33.97 44.92 6.22
C HIS A 271 34.82 46.19 6.07
N ALA A 272 34.54 47.00 5.04
CA ALA A 272 35.18 48.29 4.87
C ALA A 272 34.71 49.18 6.03
N SER A 273 35.53 49.30 7.08
CA SER A 273 35.48 50.48 7.91
C SER A 273 35.73 51.66 6.98
N LEU A 274 34.75 52.55 6.82
CA LEU A 274 35.03 53.89 6.32
C LEU A 274 36.04 54.52 7.29
N HIS A 275 37.32 54.39 7.00
CA HIS A 275 38.35 55.21 7.62
C HIS A 275 38.25 56.59 6.99
N THR A 276 37.66 57.53 7.73
CA THR A 276 38.02 58.93 7.58
C THR A 276 39.35 59.15 8.30
N THR A 277 40.40 59.40 7.52
CA THR A 277 41.55 60.29 7.77
C THR A 277 42.19 60.42 6.38
N GLY A 278 42.17 61.53 5.66
CA GLY A 278 42.03 62.91 6.07
C GLY A 278 43.32 63.67 5.76
N LEU A 279 43.69 63.79 4.48
CA LEU A 279 44.32 65.01 3.97
C LEU A 279 44.01 65.18 2.47
N GLY A 280 43.25 66.24 2.14
CA GLY A 280 43.03 66.69 0.77
C GLY A 280 41.57 66.81 0.34
N THR A 281 40.89 67.85 0.84
CA THR A 281 39.64 68.46 0.32
C THR A 281 38.34 67.64 0.34
N GLY A 282 37.42 68.07 1.21
CA GLY A 282 35.98 68.03 0.97
C GLY A 282 35.21 66.89 1.66
N SER A 283 34.48 67.22 2.72
CA SER A 283 33.05 66.90 2.87
C SER A 283 32.61 67.13 4.33
N ARG A 284 31.57 67.94 4.52
CA ARG A 284 31.01 68.25 5.83
C ARG A 284 30.27 67.04 6.39
N VAL A 285 30.69 66.64 7.58
CA VAL A 285 29.97 65.73 8.48
C VAL A 285 28.60 66.31 8.79
N VAL A 286 27.55 65.49 8.66
CA VAL A 286 26.33 65.66 9.46
C VAL A 286 26.12 64.36 10.22
N THR A 287 26.43 64.41 11.50
CA THR A 287 25.95 63.49 12.52
C THR A 287 24.45 63.70 12.69
N ASN A 288 23.64 62.66 12.51
CA ASN A 288 22.39 62.56 13.23
C ASN A 288 22.08 61.09 13.52
N ILE A 289 22.29 60.74 14.78
CA ILE A 289 21.85 59.49 15.38
C ILE A 289 20.41 59.75 15.83
N HIS A 290 19.44 59.07 15.23
CA HIS A 290 18.11 58.89 15.82
C HIS A 290 17.81 57.39 15.86
N PRO A 291 17.27 56.86 16.96
CA PRO A 291 16.89 55.46 17.03
C PRO A 291 15.66 55.26 16.13
N VAL A 292 15.83 54.54 15.02
CA VAL A 292 14.68 54.10 14.21
C VAL A 292 14.02 52.96 14.97
N VAL A 293 12.96 53.29 15.70
CA VAL A 293 11.94 52.34 16.16
C VAL A 293 11.33 51.73 14.90
N TYR A 294 11.55 50.44 14.68
CA TYR A 294 10.89 49.71 13.60
C TYR A 294 9.43 49.43 14.02
N GLN A 295 8.51 50.33 13.67
CA GLN A 295 7.10 49.99 13.54
C GLN A 295 6.90 49.24 12.22
N PRO A 296 6.08 48.15 12.20
CA PRO A 296 5.93 47.32 11.03
C PRO A 296 4.93 48.00 10.08
N ASP A 297 5.42 48.67 9.05
CA ASP A 297 4.56 49.10 7.94
C ASP A 297 4.81 48.24 6.71
N ALA A 298 3.69 47.67 6.25
CA ALA A 298 3.56 46.75 5.14
C ALA A 298 4.00 47.40 3.82
N VAL A 299 4.86 46.70 3.06
CA VAL A 299 5.12 46.99 1.65
C VAL A 299 5.05 45.68 0.85
N PRO A 300 4.47 45.71 -0.36
CA PRO A 300 3.76 44.57 -0.95
C PRO A 300 4.64 43.56 -1.67
N GLU A 301 4.13 42.33 -1.65
CA GLU A 301 4.20 41.29 -2.69
C GLU A 301 4.88 41.71 -4.01
N HIS A 302 6.03 41.10 -4.32
CA HIS A 302 6.14 40.30 -5.56
C HIS A 302 7.42 39.44 -5.63
N ALA A 303 7.17 38.14 -5.85
CA ALA A 303 7.99 37.14 -6.53
C ALA A 303 9.20 36.54 -5.79
N GLN A 304 8.95 35.78 -4.72
CA GLN A 304 9.83 34.66 -4.34
C GLN A 304 9.58 33.48 -5.30
N ASN A 305 10.32 33.43 -6.40
CA ASN A 305 10.30 32.31 -7.33
C ASN A 305 10.97 31.08 -6.68
N GLY A 306 10.18 30.07 -6.33
CA GLY A 306 10.67 28.74 -5.95
C GLY A 306 9.87 28.00 -4.87
N ALA A 307 9.02 28.68 -4.11
CA ALA A 307 8.22 28.03 -3.07
C ALA A 307 6.76 27.81 -3.53
N CYS A 308 6.23 26.62 -3.30
CA CYS A 308 4.83 26.30 -3.56
C CYS A 308 4.03 26.40 -2.27
N GLN A 309 3.00 27.24 -2.26
CA GLN A 309 2.08 27.37 -1.14
C GLN A 309 0.86 26.46 -1.33
N THR A 310 0.47 25.75 -0.28
CA THR A 310 -0.78 24.98 -0.27
C THR A 310 -1.98 25.83 0.13
N GLU A 311 -3.18 25.31 -0.08
CA GLU A 311 -4.45 25.93 0.38
C GLU A 311 -4.50 26.16 1.91
N THR A 312 -3.71 25.41 2.68
CA THR A 312 -3.58 25.57 4.13
C THR A 312 -2.48 26.55 4.54
N GLY A 313 -1.88 27.26 3.58
CA GLY A 313 -0.81 28.23 3.80
C GLY A 313 0.57 27.62 4.08
N LEU A 314 0.75 26.30 3.93
CA LEU A 314 2.04 25.66 4.13
C LEU A 314 2.94 25.88 2.90
N MET A 315 4.20 26.21 3.16
CA MET A 315 5.19 26.50 2.12
C MET A 315 6.08 25.28 1.88
N TYR A 316 6.21 24.87 0.63
CA TYR A 316 7.07 23.77 0.19
C TYR A 316 8.14 24.30 -0.75
N SER A 317 9.39 23.89 -0.52
CA SER A 317 10.51 24.16 -1.43
C SER A 317 10.43 23.25 -2.66
N VAL A 318 11.02 23.69 -3.79
CA VAL A 318 11.12 22.89 -5.02
C VAL A 318 11.58 21.45 -4.72
N GLY A 319 10.86 20.46 -5.25
CA GLY A 319 11.13 19.03 -5.09
C GLY A 319 10.48 18.38 -3.87
N GLN A 320 9.97 19.16 -2.90
CA GLN A 320 9.24 18.60 -1.77
C GLN A 320 7.86 18.09 -2.18
N ARG A 321 7.44 16.98 -1.56
CA ARG A 321 6.15 16.32 -1.83
C ARG A 321 5.23 16.37 -0.60
N TRP A 322 3.93 16.46 -0.82
CA TRP A 322 2.92 16.40 0.24
C TRP A 322 1.68 15.64 -0.20
N ILE A 323 0.92 15.18 0.79
CA ILE A 323 -0.34 14.49 0.57
C ILE A 323 -1.47 15.51 0.69
N LYS A 324 -2.33 15.57 -0.31
CA LYS A 324 -3.57 16.36 -0.27
C LYS A 324 -4.76 15.43 -0.42
N LYS A 325 -5.81 15.60 0.38
CA LYS A 325 -7.11 14.94 0.15
C LYS A 325 -7.96 15.82 -0.75
N GLN A 326 -8.43 15.27 -1.87
CA GLN A 326 -9.37 15.93 -2.78
C GLN A 326 -10.63 15.06 -2.84
N GLY A 327 -11.69 15.46 -2.12
CA GLY A 327 -12.85 14.60 -1.90
C GLY A 327 -12.50 13.35 -1.08
N THR A 328 -12.79 12.16 -1.61
CA THR A 328 -12.46 10.86 -0.99
C THR A 328 -11.08 10.31 -1.40
N THR A 329 -10.39 10.94 -2.35
CA THR A 329 -9.14 10.46 -2.93
C THR A 329 -7.92 11.18 -2.34
N GLN A 330 -6.84 10.44 -2.11
CA GLN A 330 -5.54 11.00 -1.72
C GLN A 330 -4.70 11.28 -2.96
N MET A 331 -4.06 12.43 -2.98
CA MET A 331 -3.19 12.90 -4.05
C MET A 331 -1.78 13.11 -3.49
N ILE A 332 -0.75 12.74 -4.25
CA ILE A 332 0.64 13.12 -3.95
C ILE A 332 1.02 14.31 -4.83
N CYS A 333 1.30 15.44 -4.20
CA CYS A 333 1.68 16.69 -4.84
C CYS A 333 3.19 16.92 -4.72
N THR A 334 3.82 17.53 -5.73
CA THR A 334 5.25 17.87 -5.75
C THR A 334 5.41 19.34 -6.12
N CYS A 335 6.26 20.08 -5.41
CA CYS A 335 6.55 21.47 -5.73
C CYS A 335 7.51 21.58 -6.92
N LEU A 336 7.13 22.31 -7.96
CA LEU A 336 7.94 22.56 -9.17
C LEU A 336 8.55 23.98 -9.21
N GLY A 337 8.32 24.79 -8.17
CA GLY A 337 8.83 26.17 -8.07
C GLY A 337 7.99 27.23 -8.80
N THR A 338 7.26 26.85 -9.85
CA THR A 338 6.22 27.68 -10.50
C THR A 338 4.79 27.25 -10.15
N GLY A 339 4.64 26.19 -9.34
CA GLY A 339 3.36 25.59 -8.97
C GLY A 339 3.51 24.17 -8.44
N SER A 340 2.40 23.47 -8.21
CA SER A 340 2.39 22.09 -7.70
C SER A 340 1.80 21.12 -8.72
N SER A 341 2.42 19.94 -8.86
CA SER A 341 1.91 18.84 -9.69
C SER A 341 1.41 17.71 -8.81
N CYS A 342 0.15 17.30 -8.95
CA CYS A 342 -0.51 16.32 -8.09
C CYS A 342 -1.03 15.10 -8.87
N ASN A 343 -0.65 13.90 -8.46
CA ASN A 343 -1.11 12.63 -9.05
C ASN A 343 -1.91 11.81 -8.03
N PRO A 344 -2.88 10.97 -8.47
CA PRO A 344 -3.60 10.05 -7.58
C PRO A 344 -2.63 9.09 -6.89
N TRP A 345 -2.78 8.95 -5.58
CA TRP A 345 -1.99 8.02 -4.79
C TRP A 345 -2.37 6.58 -5.16
N GLY A 346 -1.57 5.93 -6.01
CA GLY A 346 -1.79 4.52 -6.41
C GLY A 346 -1.37 4.10 -7.81
N ASN A 347 -0.89 4.99 -8.69
CA ASN A 347 -0.57 4.67 -10.09
C ASN A 347 0.92 4.78 -10.48
N GLU A 348 1.86 4.58 -9.55
CA GLU A 348 3.27 4.36 -9.90
C GLU A 348 3.62 2.88 -9.70
N LEU A 349 3.56 2.11 -10.80
CA LEU A 349 4.29 0.87 -10.96
C LEU A 349 5.79 1.18 -10.79
N PHE A 350 6.34 0.86 -9.61
CA PHE A 350 7.78 0.89 -9.39
C PHE A 350 8.43 -0.19 -10.28
N LEU A 351 9.01 0.24 -11.39
CA LEU A 351 10.01 -0.55 -12.12
C LEU A 351 11.29 -0.61 -11.26
N CYS A 352 11.32 -1.57 -10.32
CA CYS A 352 12.56 -1.96 -9.65
C CYS A 352 13.49 -2.62 -10.67
N LYS A 353 14.45 -1.85 -11.21
CA LYS A 353 15.62 -2.43 -11.87
C LYS A 353 16.52 -3.03 -10.78
N PHE A 354 16.49 -4.36 -10.68
CA PHE A 354 17.51 -5.12 -9.94
C PHE A 354 18.87 -4.92 -10.61
N VAL A 355 19.80 -4.26 -9.92
CA VAL A 355 21.22 -4.28 -10.28
C VAL A 355 21.84 -5.48 -9.57
N ASN A 356 22.08 -6.56 -10.31
CA ASN A 356 22.82 -7.72 -9.84
C ASN A 356 24.30 -7.35 -9.65
N TYR A 357 24.79 -7.33 -8.42
CA TYR A 357 26.23 -7.36 -8.16
C TYR A 357 26.69 -8.81 -8.02
N LYS A 358 27.41 -9.29 -9.03
CA LYS A 358 28.07 -10.60 -9.04
C LYS A 358 29.42 -10.42 -8.33
N VAL A 359 29.55 -10.90 -7.10
CA VAL A 359 30.84 -10.92 -6.39
C VAL A 359 31.63 -12.12 -6.92
N HIS A 360 32.72 -11.85 -7.64
CA HIS A 360 33.72 -12.85 -7.98
C HIS A 360 34.61 -13.09 -6.76
N LEU A 361 34.48 -14.27 -6.16
CA LEU A 361 35.52 -14.83 -5.28
C LEU A 361 36.61 -15.39 -6.19
N GLN A 362 37.79 -14.77 -6.19
CA GLN A 362 39.02 -15.41 -6.69
C GLN A 362 39.56 -16.32 -5.59
N SER A 363 39.97 -17.51 -6.04
CA SER A 363 40.51 -18.64 -5.27
C SER A 363 41.78 -18.31 -4.50
#